data_AF-A0A958XZD2-F1
#
_entry.id   AF-A0A958XZD2-F1
#
_cell.length_a   1.000
_cell.length_b   1.000
_cell.length_c   1.000
_cell.angle_alpha   90.00
_cell.angle_beta   90.00
_cell.angle_gamma   90.00
#
_symmetry.space_group_name_H-M   'P 1'
#
loop_
_entity.id
_entity.type
_entity.pdbx_description
1 polymer ?
#
loop_
_entity_poly.entity_id
_entity_poly.type
_entity_poly.pdbx_seq_one_letter_code
_entity_poly.pdbx_strand_id
1 'polypeptide(L)'
;MKKILLLAALAFGCISQQFAQEATPLFPEENQVFLKEMEDTLALLAYAVIHDSLPEHRFGACREMIPKLVKALKVEHSFQYPFERLKSVSIQYPRDSSFRIFTWQLYVDKDDYRYYGAIQMNTPGLKLFPLIDRSFKIEDAEHQALSPEEWYGSVYYNLLDVEGPQG
;
A
#
# COMPACT_ATOMS: atom_id res chain seq x y z
N MET A 1 -3.82 79.72 -39.00
CA MET A 1 -4.80 78.68 -38.61
C MET A 1 -4.03 77.50 -38.04
N LYS A 2 -4.26 77.18 -36.76
CA LYS A 2 -3.59 76.13 -35.98
C LYS A 2 -4.07 74.75 -36.43
N LYS A 3 -3.15 73.80 -36.65
CA LYS A 3 -3.45 72.37 -36.47
C LYS A 3 -2.27 71.71 -35.74
N ILE A 4 -2.61 71.21 -34.57
CA ILE A 4 -1.76 70.55 -33.58
C ILE A 4 -1.50 69.12 -34.06
N LEU A 5 -0.25 68.71 -34.14
CA LEU A 5 0.14 67.30 -34.33
C LEU A 5 0.22 66.65 -32.94
N LEU A 6 -0.70 65.72 -32.69
CA LEU A 6 -0.75 64.88 -31.49
C LEU A 6 -0.19 63.49 -31.81
N LEU A 7 0.68 63.01 -30.91
CA LEU A 7 1.31 61.69 -30.88
C LEU A 7 0.30 60.53 -30.91
N ALA A 8 0.73 59.40 -31.48
CA ALA A 8 0.35 58.08 -30.99
C ALA A 8 1.48 57.08 -31.29
N ALA A 9 2.33 56.81 -30.29
CA ALA A 9 3.27 55.71 -30.31
C ALA A 9 2.54 54.43 -29.90
N LEU A 10 2.38 53.50 -30.85
CA LEU A 10 1.84 52.16 -30.62
C LEU A 10 2.95 51.26 -30.03
N ALA A 11 3.03 51.19 -28.72
CA ALA A 11 3.76 50.13 -28.03
C ALA A 11 2.85 48.89 -27.94
N PHE A 12 2.96 47.99 -28.92
CA PHE A 12 2.43 46.64 -28.81
C PHE A 12 3.31 45.86 -27.82
N GLY A 13 2.97 45.94 -26.54
CA GLY A 13 3.53 45.07 -25.52
C GLY A 13 3.01 43.65 -25.74
N CYS A 14 3.89 42.74 -26.17
CA CYS A 14 3.64 41.30 -26.08
C CYS A 14 3.37 40.93 -24.62
N ILE A 15 2.10 40.74 -24.28
CA ILE A 15 1.71 40.06 -23.05
C ILE A 15 2.05 38.59 -23.25
N SER A 16 3.22 38.17 -22.80
CA SER A 16 3.55 36.76 -22.63
C SER A 16 2.67 36.23 -21.49
N GLN A 17 1.58 35.56 -21.83
CA GLN A 17 0.86 34.71 -20.87
C GLN A 17 1.77 33.55 -20.51
N GLN A 18 2.46 33.66 -19.38
CA GLN A 18 3.08 32.52 -18.72
C GLN A 18 1.94 31.64 -18.18
N PHE A 19 1.60 30.57 -18.89
CA PHE A 19 0.92 29.45 -18.26
C PHE A 19 1.93 28.80 -17.32
N ALA A 20 1.88 29.17 -16.04
CA ALA A 20 2.50 28.38 -15.00
C ALA A 20 1.75 27.05 -14.95
N GLN A 21 2.38 25.97 -15.41
CA GLN A 21 1.88 24.63 -15.23
C GLN A 21 1.98 24.33 -13.72
N GLU A 22 0.85 24.39 -13.00
CA GLU A 22 0.80 23.93 -11.62
C GLU A 22 1.30 22.47 -11.61
N ALA A 23 2.41 22.23 -10.92
CA ALA A 23 2.94 20.88 -10.77
C ALA A 23 1.88 20.07 -10.01
N THR A 24 1.26 19.11 -10.68
CA THR A 24 0.36 18.17 -10.02
C THR A 24 1.13 17.49 -8.89
N PRO A 25 0.69 17.61 -7.63
CA PRO A 25 1.41 17.00 -6.53
C PRO A 25 1.49 15.48 -6.75
N LEU A 26 2.68 14.91 -6.52
CA LEU A 26 2.97 13.48 -6.68
C LEU A 26 2.04 12.59 -5.82
N PHE A 27 1.35 13.17 -4.84
CA PHE A 27 0.33 12.51 -4.05
C PHE A 27 -0.81 13.49 -3.70
N PRO A 28 -1.90 13.51 -4.49
CA PRO A 28 -3.02 14.43 -4.28
C PRO A 28 -3.61 14.36 -2.86
N GLU A 29 -4.05 15.51 -2.32
CA GLU A 29 -4.64 15.59 -0.97
C GLU A 29 -5.86 14.68 -0.82
N GLU A 30 -6.69 14.58 -1.86
CA GLU A 30 -7.85 13.67 -1.90
C GLU A 30 -7.47 12.20 -1.68
N ASN A 31 -6.33 11.75 -2.21
CA ASN A 31 -5.83 10.39 -2.03
C ASN A 31 -5.37 10.16 -0.59
N GLN A 32 -4.75 11.17 0.03
CA GLN A 32 -4.34 11.10 1.44
C GLN A 32 -5.55 10.98 2.36
N VAL A 33 -6.58 11.80 2.13
CA VAL A 33 -7.83 11.76 2.90
C VAL A 33 -8.51 10.41 2.75
N PHE A 34 -8.67 9.93 1.51
CA PHE A 34 -9.28 8.63 1.22
C PHE A 34 -8.53 7.47 1.91
N LEU A 35 -7.19 7.47 1.85
CA LEU A 35 -6.39 6.42 2.48
C LEU A 35 -6.47 6.45 4.00
N LYS A 36 -6.58 7.64 4.61
CA LYS A 36 -6.77 7.80 6.05
C LYS A 36 -8.12 7.26 6.51
N GLU A 37 -9.20 7.56 5.79
CA GLU A 37 -10.53 7.01 6.09
C GLU A 37 -10.56 5.48 5.91
N MET A 38 -9.88 4.98 4.87
CA MET A 38 -9.76 3.55 4.63
C MET A 38 -8.94 2.87 5.74
N GLU A 39 -7.85 3.49 6.17
CA GLU A 39 -7.02 3.03 7.26
C GLU A 39 -7.80 2.93 8.58
N ASP A 40 -8.65 3.90 8.90
CA ASP A 40 -9.51 3.84 10.09
C ASP A 40 -10.41 2.60 10.07
N THR A 41 -11.03 2.33 8.92
CA THR A 41 -11.87 1.14 8.74
C THR A 41 -11.04 -0.14 8.83
N LEU A 42 -9.88 -0.17 8.17
CA LEU A 42 -8.99 -1.32 8.16
C LEU A 42 -8.42 -1.63 9.55
N ALA A 43 -8.09 -0.61 10.34
CA ALA A 43 -7.59 -0.78 11.70
C ALA A 43 -8.62 -1.46 12.60
N LEU A 44 -9.89 -1.07 12.50
CA LEU A 44 -10.99 -1.72 13.23
C LEU A 44 -11.18 -3.19 12.82
N LEU A 45 -11.19 -3.46 11.51
CA LEU A 45 -11.33 -4.81 11.00
C LEU A 45 -10.13 -5.68 11.39
N ALA A 46 -8.90 -5.18 11.24
CA ALA A 46 -7.68 -5.88 11.61
C ALA A 46 -7.64 -6.20 13.11
N TYR A 47 -8.10 -5.27 13.95
CA TYR A 47 -8.22 -5.52 15.38
C TYR A 47 -9.21 -6.65 15.67
N ALA A 48 -10.38 -6.64 15.04
CA ALA A 48 -11.40 -7.68 15.20
C ALA A 48 -10.92 -9.06 14.72
N VAL A 49 -10.13 -9.13 13.64
CA VAL A 49 -9.52 -10.38 13.14
C VAL A 49 -8.71 -11.12 14.22
N ILE A 50 -8.03 -10.39 15.10
CA ILE A 50 -7.18 -10.96 16.14
C ILE A 50 -7.92 -11.12 17.47
N HIS A 51 -8.77 -10.16 17.84
CA HIS A 51 -9.24 -10.01 19.22
C HIS A 51 -10.71 -10.38 19.43
N ASP A 52 -11.52 -10.58 18.37
CA ASP A 52 -12.93 -10.94 18.58
C ASP A 52 -13.05 -12.35 19.17
N SER A 53 -13.85 -12.47 20.22
CA SER A 53 -14.12 -13.72 20.92
C SER A 53 -14.80 -14.77 20.04
N LEU A 54 -15.61 -14.35 19.06
CA LEU A 54 -16.38 -15.24 18.20
C LEU A 54 -15.61 -15.52 16.90
N PRO A 55 -15.32 -16.81 16.58
CA PRO A 55 -14.66 -17.17 15.33
C PRO A 55 -15.33 -16.57 14.10
N GLU A 56 -16.67 -16.60 14.06
CA GLU A 56 -17.47 -16.10 12.94
C GLU A 56 -17.21 -14.61 12.68
N HIS A 57 -17.03 -13.82 13.74
CA HIS A 57 -16.71 -12.40 13.63
C HIS A 57 -15.28 -12.19 13.15
N ARG A 58 -14.30 -12.97 13.63
CA ARG A 58 -12.92 -12.91 13.13
C ARG A 58 -12.85 -13.24 11.64
N PHE A 59 -13.53 -14.30 11.21
CA PHE A 59 -13.65 -14.66 9.79
C PHE A 59 -14.35 -13.58 8.97
N GLY A 60 -15.45 -13.04 9.47
CA GLY A 60 -16.19 -11.95 8.83
C GLY A 60 -15.34 -10.69 8.66
N ALA A 61 -14.64 -10.28 9.72
CA ALA A 61 -13.73 -9.15 9.70
C ALA A 61 -12.59 -9.36 8.69
N CYS A 62 -11.99 -10.56 8.66
CA CYS A 62 -10.92 -10.88 7.72
C CYS A 62 -11.42 -10.82 6.27
N ARG A 63 -12.61 -11.38 6.01
CA ARG A 63 -13.25 -11.37 4.69
C ARG A 63 -13.52 -9.95 4.20
N GLU A 64 -13.92 -9.04 5.09
CA GLU A 64 -14.17 -7.63 4.78
C GLU A 64 -12.88 -6.81 4.64
N MET A 65 -11.86 -7.14 5.44
CA MET A 65 -10.58 -6.42 5.48
C MET A 65 -9.83 -6.56 4.16
N ILE A 66 -9.72 -7.78 3.61
CA ILE A 66 -8.94 -8.07 2.40
C ILE A 66 -9.32 -7.16 1.21
N PRO A 67 -10.58 -7.12 0.74
CA PRO A 67 -10.94 -6.30 -0.41
C PRO A 67 -10.80 -4.80 -0.14
N LYS A 68 -10.99 -4.36 1.11
CA LYS A 68 -10.77 -2.96 1.51
C LYS A 68 -9.30 -2.59 1.48
N LEU A 69 -8.42 -3.48 1.94
CA LEU A 69 -6.97 -3.29 1.87
C LEU A 69 -6.56 -3.19 0.41
N VAL A 70 -6.98 -4.14 -0.44
CA VAL A 70 -6.71 -4.09 -1.88
C VAL A 70 -7.24 -2.80 -2.52
N LYS A 71 -8.41 -2.30 -2.11
CA LYS A 71 -8.94 -1.01 -2.58
C LYS A 71 -8.03 0.15 -2.19
N ALA A 72 -7.51 0.18 -0.96
CA ALA A 72 -6.54 1.16 -0.52
C ALA A 72 -5.25 1.09 -1.36
N LEU A 73 -4.73 -0.12 -1.58
CA LEU A 73 -3.49 -0.34 -2.33
C LEU A 73 -3.60 0.02 -3.83
N LYS A 74 -4.82 0.09 -4.39
CA LYS A 74 -5.06 0.55 -5.76
C LYS A 74 -4.88 2.06 -5.95
N VAL A 75 -4.86 2.85 -4.88
CA VAL A 75 -4.55 4.28 -4.97
C VAL A 75 -3.14 4.43 -5.54
N GLU A 76 -3.00 5.30 -6.55
CA GLU A 76 -1.70 5.56 -7.17
C GLU A 76 -0.72 6.07 -6.12
N HIS A 77 0.51 5.55 -6.13
CA HIS A 77 1.55 5.82 -5.12
C HIS A 77 1.20 5.40 -3.68
N SER A 78 0.19 4.53 -3.47
CA SER A 78 -0.19 4.01 -2.12
C SER A 78 0.95 3.32 -1.36
N PHE A 79 2.00 2.89 -2.05
CA PHE A 79 3.21 2.34 -1.43
C PHE A 79 3.80 3.28 -0.36
N GLN A 80 3.72 4.59 -0.61
CA GLN A 80 4.26 5.63 0.27
C GLN A 80 3.36 5.90 1.49
N TYR A 81 2.14 5.38 1.51
CA TYR A 81 1.24 5.51 2.65
C TYR A 81 1.58 4.44 3.70
N PRO A 82 2.01 4.80 4.93
CA PRO A 82 2.59 3.86 5.89
C PRO A 82 1.59 2.93 6.59
N PHE A 83 0.29 3.25 6.60
CA PHE A 83 -0.73 2.52 7.37
C PHE A 83 -0.37 2.34 8.86
N GLU A 84 0.05 3.41 9.53
CA GLU A 84 0.51 3.40 10.93
C GLU A 84 -0.49 2.81 11.94
N ARG A 85 -1.79 2.85 11.67
CA ARG A 85 -2.87 2.36 12.54
C ARG A 85 -3.20 0.88 12.33
N LEU A 86 -2.70 0.23 11.27
CA LEU A 86 -2.85 -1.21 11.03
C LEU A 86 -1.97 -2.05 11.97
N LYS A 87 -2.10 -1.88 13.29
CA LYS A 87 -1.23 -2.54 14.28
C LYS A 87 -1.36 -4.07 14.34
N SER A 88 -2.49 -4.60 13.88
CA SER A 88 -2.74 -6.05 13.83
C SER A 88 -2.27 -6.71 12.52
N VAL A 89 -1.71 -5.92 11.60
CA VAL A 89 -1.08 -6.40 10.36
C VAL A 89 0.40 -6.02 10.43
N SER A 90 1.29 -7.00 10.26
CA SER A 90 2.70 -6.69 10.11
C SER A 90 2.96 -6.14 8.71
N ILE A 91 3.63 -5.00 8.64
CA ILE A 91 4.05 -4.34 7.40
C ILE A 91 5.56 -4.16 7.47
N GLN A 92 6.30 -4.89 6.63
CA GLN A 92 7.76 -4.84 6.61
C GLN A 92 8.28 -4.34 5.27
N TYR A 93 9.38 -3.60 5.32
CA TYR A 93 10.07 -3.03 4.17
C TYR A 93 11.53 -3.52 4.17
N PRO A 94 12.08 -3.93 3.02
CA PRO A 94 13.52 -4.13 2.87
C PRO A 94 14.23 -2.76 2.94
N ARG A 95 15.55 -2.76 3.15
CA ARG A 95 16.33 -1.51 3.29
C ARG A 95 16.20 -0.58 2.08
N ASP A 96 16.11 -1.15 0.89
CA ASP A 96 15.98 -0.41 -0.37
C ASP A 96 14.54 0.06 -0.66
N SER A 97 13.56 -0.33 0.17
CA SER A 97 12.14 -0.04 -0.03
C SER A 97 11.60 -0.43 -1.42
N SER A 98 12.17 -1.47 -2.03
CA SER A 98 11.75 -1.97 -3.35
C SER A 98 10.36 -2.63 -3.33
N PHE A 99 9.96 -3.16 -2.19
CA PHE A 99 8.63 -3.72 -1.93
C PHE A 99 8.24 -3.53 -0.46
N ARG A 100 7.03 -3.94 -0.12
CA ARG A 100 6.60 -4.15 1.26
C ARG A 100 5.76 -5.40 1.37
N ILE A 101 5.85 -6.07 2.49
CA ILE A 101 5.08 -7.28 2.77
C ILE A 101 4.08 -7.01 3.89
N PHE A 102 2.83 -7.34 3.63
CA PHE A 102 1.75 -7.36 4.61
C PHE A 102 1.56 -8.80 5.07
N THR A 103 1.54 -9.06 6.37
CA THR A 103 1.18 -10.37 6.92
C THR A 103 0.37 -10.27 8.19
N TRP A 104 -0.63 -11.14 8.33
CA TRP A 104 -1.41 -11.29 9.55
C TRP A 104 -1.88 -12.73 9.69
N GLN A 105 -2.26 -13.10 10.92
CA GLN A 105 -2.81 -14.41 11.24
C GLN A 105 -4.28 -14.30 11.60
N LEU A 106 -5.00 -15.40 11.45
CA LEU A 106 -6.38 -15.58 11.86
C LEU A 106 -6.43 -16.85 12.71
N TYR A 107 -6.75 -16.69 13.98
CA TYR A 107 -7.00 -17.81 14.89
C TYR A 107 -8.31 -18.50 14.48
N VAL A 108 -8.21 -19.75 14.03
CA VAL A 108 -9.38 -20.59 13.73
C VAL A 108 -9.80 -21.31 15.00
N ASP A 109 -8.91 -22.15 15.53
CA ASP A 109 -9.05 -22.87 16.78
C ASP A 109 -7.68 -23.28 17.35
N LYS A 110 -7.68 -24.10 18.41
CA LYS A 110 -6.46 -24.50 19.14
C LYS A 110 -5.40 -25.21 18.29
N ASP A 111 -5.80 -25.83 17.19
CA ASP A 111 -4.92 -26.62 16.32
C ASP A 111 -4.74 -25.97 14.94
N ASP A 112 -5.53 -24.94 14.59
CA ASP A 112 -5.54 -24.31 13.27
C ASP A 112 -5.37 -22.78 13.35
N TYR A 113 -4.39 -22.29 12.59
CA TYR A 113 -4.21 -20.89 12.27
C TYR A 113 -4.14 -20.75 10.76
N ARG A 114 -4.77 -19.69 10.27
CA ARG A 114 -4.65 -19.30 8.86
C ARG A 114 -3.82 -18.04 8.76
N TYR A 115 -2.92 -18.02 7.79
CA TYR A 115 -2.09 -16.88 7.50
C TYR A 115 -2.55 -16.22 6.21
N TYR A 116 -2.38 -14.91 6.17
CA TYR A 116 -2.69 -14.12 5.00
C TYR A 116 -1.55 -13.13 4.78
N GLY A 117 -1.25 -12.88 3.51
CA GLY A 117 -0.30 -11.86 3.19
C GLY A 117 -0.35 -11.43 1.74
N ALA A 118 0.38 -10.36 1.47
CA ALA A 118 0.61 -9.87 0.12
C ALA A 118 1.90 -9.06 0.07
N ILE A 119 2.60 -9.15 -1.06
CA ILE A 119 3.76 -8.31 -1.38
C ILE A 119 3.30 -7.23 -2.36
N GLN A 120 3.46 -5.97 -1.98
CA GLN A 120 3.26 -4.84 -2.88
C GLN A 120 4.61 -4.30 -3.34
N MET A 121 4.80 -4.18 -4.65
CA MET A 121 6.00 -3.56 -5.21
C MET A 121 5.90 -2.03 -5.15
N ASN A 122 7.04 -1.35 -5.00
CA ASN A 122 7.13 0.10 -5.07
C ASN A 122 7.05 0.58 -6.54
N THR A 123 5.83 0.63 -7.05
CA THR A 123 5.51 1.14 -8.39
C THR A 123 4.41 2.20 -8.30
N PRO A 124 4.27 3.12 -9.27
CA PRO A 124 3.20 4.11 -9.26
C PRO A 124 1.80 3.46 -9.17
N GLY A 125 1.55 2.45 -10.00
CA GLY A 125 0.34 1.63 -9.92
C GLY A 125 0.50 0.41 -9.02
N LEU A 126 -0.62 -0.28 -8.74
CA LEU A 126 -0.62 -1.50 -7.95
C LEU A 126 0.00 -2.68 -8.72
N LYS A 127 1.17 -3.13 -8.25
CA LYS A 127 1.71 -4.47 -8.54
C LYS A 127 1.74 -5.27 -7.24
N LEU A 128 0.86 -6.27 -7.13
CA LEU A 128 0.59 -7.02 -5.92
C LEU A 128 0.73 -8.52 -6.17
N PHE A 129 1.46 -9.21 -5.29
CA PHE A 129 1.56 -10.66 -5.27
C PHE A 129 0.84 -11.18 -4.02
N PRO A 130 -0.30 -11.86 -4.14
CA PRO A 130 -0.96 -12.47 -3.00
C PRO A 130 -0.13 -13.64 -2.49
N LEU A 131 -0.04 -13.79 -1.16
CA LEU A 131 0.60 -14.93 -0.52
C LEU A 131 -0.50 -15.92 -0.10
N ILE A 132 -0.50 -17.09 -0.72
CA ILE A 132 -1.50 -18.13 -0.51
C ILE A 132 -0.93 -19.15 0.46
N ASP A 133 -1.48 -19.15 1.67
CA ASP A 133 -1.10 -20.08 2.73
C ASP A 133 -1.33 -21.54 2.31
N ARG A 134 -0.22 -22.29 2.22
CA ARG A 134 -0.14 -23.73 1.97
C ARG A 134 0.59 -24.47 3.09
N SER A 135 0.73 -23.86 4.28
CA SER A 135 1.35 -24.47 5.47
C SER A 135 0.93 -25.93 5.68
N PHE A 136 -0.35 -26.22 5.53
CA PHE A 136 -0.97 -27.54 5.69
C PHE A 136 -0.58 -28.61 4.64
N LYS A 137 0.19 -28.25 3.59
CA LYS A 137 0.61 -29.17 2.52
C LYS A 137 2.12 -29.23 2.33
N ILE A 138 2.87 -28.30 2.91
CA ILE A 138 4.31 -28.21 2.67
C ILE A 138 5.02 -29.12 3.66
N GLU A 139 5.64 -30.17 3.14
CA GLU A 139 6.59 -31.01 3.86
C GLU A 139 8.00 -30.47 3.62
N ASP A 140 8.93 -30.59 4.59
CA ASP A 140 10.35 -30.21 4.43
C ASP A 140 10.56 -28.78 3.89
N ALA A 141 9.90 -27.81 4.53
CA ALA A 141 9.87 -26.41 4.10
C ALA A 141 11.25 -25.73 4.18
N GLU A 142 12.11 -26.18 5.11
CA GLU A 142 13.46 -25.66 5.32
C GLU A 142 14.42 -25.90 4.14
N HIS A 143 14.08 -26.84 3.25
CA HIS A 143 14.90 -27.21 2.10
C HIS A 143 14.29 -26.77 0.76
N GLN A 144 13.20 -26.00 0.79
CA GLN A 144 12.45 -25.60 -0.40
C GLN A 144 12.42 -24.08 -0.62
N ALA A 145 12.50 -23.70 -1.90
CA ALA A 145 12.18 -22.35 -2.34
C ALA A 145 10.70 -22.32 -2.77
N LEU A 146 9.88 -21.59 -2.02
CA LEU A 146 8.43 -21.54 -2.21
C LEU A 146 8.00 -20.35 -3.07
N SER A 147 6.94 -20.54 -3.86
CA SER A 147 6.31 -19.46 -4.62
C SER A 147 5.27 -18.70 -3.76
N PRO A 148 4.79 -17.52 -4.20
CA PRO A 148 3.65 -16.85 -3.56
C PRO A 148 2.40 -17.73 -3.43
N GLU A 149 2.14 -18.62 -4.40
CA GLU A 149 1.00 -19.55 -4.42
C GLU A 149 1.17 -20.77 -3.49
N GLU A 150 2.40 -21.01 -3.05
CA GLU A 150 2.84 -22.08 -2.14
C GLU A 150 3.47 -21.50 -0.87
N TRP A 151 2.99 -20.34 -0.43
CA TRP A 151 3.57 -19.66 0.70
C TRP A 151 3.38 -20.46 2.00
N TYR A 152 4.44 -20.55 2.81
CA TYR A 152 4.46 -21.32 4.05
C TYR A 152 3.51 -20.79 5.13
N GLY A 153 3.05 -19.55 5.04
CA GLY A 153 2.14 -18.96 6.02
C GLY A 153 2.86 -18.53 7.30
N SER A 154 3.10 -17.23 7.46
CA SER A 154 3.81 -16.68 8.62
C SER A 154 3.51 -15.19 8.83
N VAL A 155 3.80 -14.67 10.02
CA VAL A 155 3.83 -13.23 10.27
C VAL A 155 5.29 -12.78 10.35
N TYR A 156 5.71 -11.92 9.43
CA TYR A 156 7.10 -11.45 9.38
C TYR A 156 7.27 -10.19 10.21
N TYR A 157 8.19 -10.19 11.17
CA TYR A 157 8.47 -9.02 12.02
C TYR A 157 9.73 -8.26 11.63
N ASN A 158 10.55 -8.84 10.75
CA ASN A 158 11.78 -8.25 10.27
C ASN A 158 12.13 -8.82 8.90
N LEU A 159 12.82 -8.03 8.08
CA LEU A 159 13.43 -8.46 6.82
C LEU A 159 14.94 -8.28 6.94
N LEU A 160 15.68 -9.34 6.62
CA LEU A 160 17.13 -9.35 6.68
C LEU A 160 17.68 -9.37 5.26
N ASP A 161 18.47 -8.36 4.93
CA ASP A 161 19.30 -8.38 3.73
C ASP A 161 20.52 -9.25 4.03
N VAL A 162 20.76 -10.24 3.17
CA VAL A 162 21.96 -11.08 3.23
C VAL A 162 22.77 -10.84 1.96
N GLU A 163 24.05 -10.55 2.12
CA GLU A 163 24.97 -10.48 0.99
C GLU A 163 25.13 -11.89 0.42
N GLY A 164 24.74 -12.06 -0.84
CA GLY A 164 24.95 -13.31 -1.54
C GLY A 164 26.43 -13.47 -1.93
N PRO A 165 26.85 -14.66 -2.40
CA PRO A 165 28.20 -14.87 -2.92
C PRO A 165 28.61 -13.94 -4.08
N GLN A 166 27.67 -13.18 -4.64
CA GLN A 166 27.87 -12.29 -5.77
C GLN A 166 27.71 -10.79 -5.42
N GLY A 167 27.53 -10.45 -4.14
CA GLY A 167 27.26 -9.08 -3.69
C GLY A 167 25.77 -8.76 -3.61
#